data_AF-A0A961YJN7-F1
#
_entry.id   AF-A0A961YJN7-F1
#
_cell.length_a   1.000
_cell.length_b   1.000
_cell.length_c   1.000
_cell.angle_alpha   90.00
_cell.angle_beta   90.00
_cell.angle_gamma   90.00
#
_symmetry.space_group_name_H-M   'P 1'
#
loop_
_entity.id
_entity.type
_entity.pdbx_description
1 polymer ?
#
loop_
_entity_poly.entity_id
_entity_poly.type
_entity_poly.pdbx_seq_one_letter_code
_entity_poly.pdbx_strand_id
1 'polypeptide(L)'
;PVSLVVTSTYFVTAAAAALAGILLSGHVGYVDNTLGINHNLNSMAAAIIGGVAFSGGRGGVFGSAMGALLLTIMVNLLVVMGFDLFWQQIVQGAVLVIAVLIQGLRQRRTERT
;
A
#
# COMPACT_ATOMS: atom_id res chain seq x y z
N PRO A 1 -17.92 -19.91 -11.95
CA PRO A 1 -16.96 -20.27 -10.88
C PRO A 1 -16.00 -19.12 -10.50
N VAL A 2 -15.43 -18.38 -11.45
CA VAL A 2 -14.54 -17.23 -11.15
C VAL A 2 -15.25 -16.04 -10.50
N SER A 3 -16.55 -15.85 -10.76
CA SER A 3 -17.34 -14.77 -10.16
C SER A 3 -17.44 -14.88 -8.64
N LEU A 4 -17.53 -16.08 -8.09
CA LEU A 4 -17.65 -16.31 -6.64
C LEU A 4 -16.37 -15.92 -5.87
N VAL A 5 -15.20 -16.19 -6.47
CA VAL A 5 -13.90 -15.85 -5.87
C VAL A 5 -13.65 -14.34 -5.92
N VAL A 6 -14.02 -13.68 -7.03
CA VAL A 6 -13.91 -12.23 -7.14
C VAL A 6 -14.85 -11.53 -6.16
N THR A 7 -16.09 -12.00 -6.08
CA THR A 7 -17.08 -11.46 -5.14
C THR A 7 -16.63 -11.63 -3.69
N SER A 8 -16.15 -12.82 -3.29
CA SER A 8 -15.67 -13.02 -1.91
C SER A 8 -14.48 -12.13 -1.56
N THR A 9 -13.54 -11.97 -2.49
CA THR A 9 -12.38 -11.09 -2.31
C THR A 9 -12.82 -9.63 -2.13
N TYR A 10 -13.78 -9.18 -2.94
CA TYR A 10 -14.33 -7.82 -2.83
C TYR A 10 -15.04 -7.60 -1.49
N PHE A 11 -15.81 -8.58 -1.02
CA PHE A 11 -16.46 -8.53 0.29
C PHE A 11 -15.46 -8.47 1.45
N VAL A 12 -14.41 -9.30 1.42
CA VAL A 12 -13.35 -9.29 2.44
C VAL A 12 -12.63 -7.93 2.46
N THR A 13 -12.30 -7.40 1.29
CA THR A 13 -11.62 -6.09 1.18
C THR A 13 -12.51 -4.96 1.67
N ALA A 14 -13.81 -4.98 1.32
CA ALA A 14 -14.78 -3.99 1.79
C ALA A 14 -14.99 -4.04 3.31
N ALA A 15 -15.06 -5.24 3.89
CA ALA A 15 -15.16 -5.41 5.34
C ALA A 15 -13.91 -4.89 6.07
N ALA A 16 -12.71 -5.20 5.55
CA ALA A 16 -11.46 -4.69 6.09
C ALA A 16 -11.36 -3.15 5.97
N ALA A 17 -11.77 -2.58 4.84
CA ALA A 17 -11.79 -1.13 4.64
C ALA A 17 -12.78 -0.42 5.57
N ALA A 18 -13.97 -1.00 5.78
CA ALA A 18 -14.96 -0.46 6.72
C ALA A 18 -14.43 -0.46 8.17
N LEU A 19 -13.81 -1.57 8.59
CA LEU A 19 -13.17 -1.66 9.91
C LEU A 19 -12.03 -0.65 10.07
N ALA A 20 -11.15 -0.55 9.07
CA ALA A 20 -10.05 0.42 9.07
C ALA A 20 -10.56 1.87 9.14
N GLY A 21 -11.64 2.19 8.44
CA GLY A 21 -12.27 3.52 8.47
C GLY A 21 -12.87 3.86 9.85
N ILE A 22 -13.55 2.91 10.50
CA ILE A 22 -14.09 3.09 11.86
C ILE A 22 -12.95 3.34 12.86
N LEU A 23 -11.88 2.54 12.79
CA LEU A 23 -10.71 2.69 13.66
C LEU A 23 -10.00 4.03 13.44
N LEU A 24 -9.82 4.44 12.18
CA LEU A 24 -9.19 5.72 11.84
C LEU A 24 -10.04 6.90 12.32
N SER A 25 -11.36 6.83 12.16
CA SER A 25 -12.29 7.85 12.66
C SER A 25 -12.22 8.00 14.18
N GLY A 26 -12.06 6.90 14.90
CA GLY A 26 -11.85 6.90 16.36
C GLY A 26 -10.47 7.43 16.76
N HIS A 27 -9.46 7.25 15.92
CA HIS A 27 -8.09 7.69 16.19
C HIS A 27 -7.90 9.21 15.97
N VAL A 28 -8.47 9.76 14.89
CA VAL A 28 -8.29 11.17 14.52
C VAL A 28 -9.28 12.09 15.26
N GLY A 29 -10.44 11.57 15.68
CA GLY A 29 -11.44 12.32 16.46
C GLY A 29 -12.23 13.37 15.66
N TYR A 30 -11.88 13.61 14.40
CA TYR A 30 -12.61 14.42 13.44
C TYR A 30 -12.49 13.81 12.04
N VAL A 31 -13.49 14.06 11.18
CA VAL A 31 -13.53 13.55 9.80
C VAL A 31 -13.32 14.73 8.86
N ASP A 32 -12.11 14.83 8.31
CA ASP A 32 -11.79 15.69 7.17
C ASP A 32 -11.81 14.81 5.90
N ASN A 33 -12.35 15.35 4.80
CA ASN A 33 -12.47 14.64 3.51
C ASN A 33 -11.10 14.24 2.93
N THR A 34 -10.03 14.89 3.40
CA THR A 34 -8.65 14.56 3.02
C THR A 34 -8.06 13.37 3.78
N LEU A 35 -8.68 12.94 4.89
CA LEU A 35 -8.25 11.81 5.70
C LEU A 35 -8.49 10.49 4.96
N GLY A 36 -7.48 10.02 4.24
CA GLY A 36 -7.49 8.73 3.54
C GLY A 36 -6.93 8.78 2.12
N ILE A 37 -6.80 9.97 1.52
CA ILE A 37 -6.23 10.13 0.17
C ILE A 37 -4.83 9.52 0.09
N ASN A 38 -4.01 9.76 1.11
CA ASN A 38 -2.63 9.24 1.18
C ASN A 38 -2.57 7.73 1.48
N HIS A 39 -3.59 7.16 2.12
CA HIS A 39 -3.60 5.73 2.47
C HIS A 39 -3.74 4.82 1.24
N ASN A 40 -4.38 5.29 0.17
CA ASN A 40 -4.52 4.52 -1.07
C ASN A 40 -3.16 4.27 -1.72
N LEU A 41 -2.37 5.33 -1.93
CA LEU A 41 -1.03 5.24 -2.52
C LEU A 41 -0.09 4.44 -1.62
N ASN A 42 -0.17 4.64 -0.31
CA ASN A 42 0.62 3.91 0.68
C ASN A 42 0.32 2.40 0.63
N SER A 43 -0.95 2.02 0.52
CA SER A 43 -1.37 0.61 0.43
C SER A 43 -0.86 -0.07 -0.85
N MET A 44 -0.88 0.65 -1.99
CA MET A 44 -0.29 0.15 -3.23
C MET A 44 1.24 0.01 -3.12
N ALA A 45 1.92 1.02 -2.55
CA ALA A 45 3.37 1.00 -2.36
C ALA A 45 3.82 -0.17 -1.47
N ALA A 46 3.15 -0.38 -0.34
CA ALA A 46 3.37 -1.51 0.55
C ALA A 46 3.31 -2.86 -0.18
N ALA A 47 2.27 -3.07 -1.00
CA ALA A 47 2.08 -4.31 -1.72
C ALA A 47 3.18 -4.55 -2.79
N ILE A 48 3.60 -3.49 -3.48
CA ILE A 48 4.64 -3.54 -4.51
C ILE A 48 6.02 -3.84 -3.90
N ILE A 49 6.33 -3.20 -2.77
CA ILE A 49 7.55 -3.48 -1.99
C ILE A 49 7.52 -4.93 -1.49
N GLY A 50 6.34 -5.41 -1.06
CA GLY A 50 6.09 -6.80 -0.68
C GLY A 50 6.20 -7.82 -1.81
N GLY A 51 6.44 -7.37 -3.06
CA GLY A 51 6.68 -8.23 -4.22
C GLY A 51 5.43 -8.55 -5.04
N VAL A 52 4.31 -7.87 -4.82
CA VAL A 52 3.13 -7.97 -5.69
C VAL A 52 3.35 -7.16 -6.96
N ALA A 53 3.10 -7.77 -8.13
CA ALA A 53 3.23 -7.11 -9.41
C ALA A 53 2.20 -5.98 -9.55
N PHE A 54 2.65 -4.82 -10.04
CA PHE A 54 1.77 -3.67 -10.32
C PHE A 54 0.61 -4.02 -11.27
N SER A 55 0.86 -4.88 -12.26
CA SER A 55 -0.14 -5.34 -13.22
C SER A 55 -1.16 -6.33 -12.66
N GLY A 56 -1.00 -6.78 -11.41
CA GLY A 56 -1.78 -7.87 -10.82
C GLY A 56 -1.40 -9.25 -11.37
N GLY A 57 -1.93 -10.29 -10.72
CA GLY A 57 -1.76 -11.69 -11.15
C GLY A 57 -0.49 -12.42 -10.68
N ARG A 58 0.48 -11.71 -10.07
CA ARG A 58 1.69 -12.31 -9.48
C ARG A 58 2.03 -11.63 -8.15
N GLY A 59 2.24 -12.43 -7.10
CA GLY A 59 2.54 -11.95 -5.75
C GLY A 59 1.88 -12.81 -4.67
N GLY A 60 2.28 -12.62 -3.41
CA GLY A 60 1.76 -13.37 -2.27
C GLY A 60 1.29 -12.46 -1.13
N VAL A 61 0.24 -12.89 -0.41
CA VAL A 61 -0.35 -12.16 0.73
C VAL A 61 0.69 -11.91 1.83
N PHE A 62 1.55 -12.90 2.10
CA PHE A 62 2.59 -12.81 3.13
C PHE A 62 3.65 -11.75 2.80
N GLY A 63 4.03 -11.63 1.52
CA GLY A 63 4.97 -10.61 1.04
C GLY A 63 4.37 -9.20 1.20
N SER A 64 3.11 -9.02 0.80
CA SER A 64 2.38 -7.75 1.00
C SER A 64 2.28 -7.34 2.47
N ALA A 65 1.98 -8.28 3.38
CA ALA A 65 1.90 -7.98 4.80
C ALA A 65 3.24 -7.49 5.37
N MET A 66 4.34 -8.15 4.98
CA MET A 66 5.70 -7.71 5.36
C MET A 66 6.05 -6.35 4.74
N GLY A 67 5.69 -6.12 3.47
CA GLY A 67 5.86 -4.83 2.81
C GLY A 67 5.09 -3.68 3.47
N ALA A 68 3.85 -3.94 3.90
CA ALA A 68 3.04 -2.99 4.65
C ALA A 68 3.65 -2.64 6.02
N LEU A 69 4.18 -3.62 6.74
CA LEU A 69 4.89 -3.38 7.99
C LEU A 69 6.14 -2.51 7.77
N LEU A 70 6.95 -2.84 6.77
CA LEU A 70 8.16 -2.07 6.44
C LEU A 70 7.83 -0.62 6.08
N LEU A 71 6.82 -0.41 5.24
CA LEU A 71 6.39 0.92 4.83
C LEU A 71 5.83 1.72 6.02
N THR A 72 5.06 1.08 6.89
CA THR A 72 4.52 1.69 8.12
C THR A 72 5.64 2.11 9.07
N ILE A 73 6.67 1.27 9.23
CA ILE A 73 7.85 1.62 10.03
C ILE A 73 8.57 2.81 9.41
N MET A 74 8.77 2.83 8.08
CA MET A 74 9.38 3.98 7.40
C MET A 74 8.63 5.29 7.64
N VAL A 75 7.31 5.29 7.51
CA VAL A 75 6.50 6.49 7.75
C VAL A 75 6.58 6.93 9.21
N ASN A 76 6.50 5.99 10.15
CA ASN A 76 6.69 6.31 11.58
C ASN A 76 8.07 6.89 11.88
N LEU A 77 9.13 6.41 11.23
CA LEU A 77 10.48 6.97 11.38
C LEU A 77 10.55 8.43 10.89
N LEU A 78 9.91 8.75 9.76
CA LEU A 78 9.87 10.13 9.26
C LEU A 78 9.11 11.07 10.21
N VAL A 79 8.02 10.58 10.81
CA VAL A 79 7.26 11.31 11.84
C VAL A 79 8.13 11.60 13.06
N VAL A 80 8.87 10.59 13.55
CA VAL A 80 9.77 10.75 14.72
C VAL A 80 10.93 11.71 14.44
N MET A 81 11.41 11.76 13.19
CA MET A 81 12.42 12.73 12.74
C MET A 81 11.88 14.17 12.64
N GLY A 82 10.58 14.38 12.89
CA GLY A 82 9.96 15.70 12.87
C GLY A 82 9.64 16.21 11.46
N PHE A 83 9.60 15.34 10.45
CA PHE A 83 9.20 15.75 9.10
C PHE A 83 7.71 16.05 9.03
N ASP A 84 7.39 17.21 8.45
CA ASP A 84 6.03 17.61 8.16
C ASP A 84 5.33 16.66 7.17
N LEU A 85 4.00 16.63 7.21
CA LEU A 85 3.15 15.72 6.43
C LEU A 85 3.42 15.84 4.92
N PHE A 86 3.76 17.04 4.45
CA PHE A 86 4.14 17.29 3.07
C PHE A 86 5.36 16.47 2.62
N TRP A 87 6.39 16.40 3.46
CA TRP A 87 7.60 15.63 3.17
C TRP A 87 7.35 14.14 3.19
N GLN A 88 6.49 13.66 4.10
CA GLN A 88 6.11 12.25 4.15
C GLN A 88 5.44 11.81 2.85
N GLN A 89 4.54 12.64 2.30
CA GLN A 89 3.85 12.35 1.05
C GLN A 89 4.81 12.31 -0.15
N ILE A 90 5.77 13.24 -0.22
CA ILE A 90 6.81 13.24 -1.26
C ILE A 90 7.65 11.95 -1.18
N VAL A 91 8.10 11.57 0.03
CA VAL A 91 8.92 10.38 0.21
C VAL A 91 8.14 9.12 -0.14
N GLN A 92 6.88 9.00 0.25
CA GLN A 92 6.02 7.87 -0.12
C GLN A 92 5.88 7.75 -1.65
N GLY A 93 5.65 8.87 -2.35
CA GLY A 93 5.60 8.90 -3.82
C GLY A 93 6.94 8.48 -4.45
N ALA A 94 8.06 9.00 -3.93
CA ALA A 94 9.39 8.64 -4.40
C ALA A 94 9.69 7.14 -4.22
N VAL A 95 9.33 6.58 -3.06
CA VAL A 95 9.48 5.15 -2.75
C VAL A 95 8.65 4.29 -3.70
N LEU A 96 7.40 4.68 -4.00
CA LEU A 96 6.56 3.99 -4.98
C LEU A 96 7.22 3.98 -6.37
N VAL A 97 7.70 5.13 -6.84
CA VAL A 97 8.37 5.24 -8.16
C VAL A 97 9.60 4.33 -8.21
N ILE A 98 10.43 4.35 -7.17
CA ILE A 98 11.62 3.49 -7.07
C ILE A 98 11.21 2.01 -7.08
N ALA A 99 10.19 1.63 -6.30
CA ALA A 99 9.71 0.25 -6.23
C ALA A 99 9.20 -0.25 -7.60
N VAL A 100 8.44 0.59 -8.32
CA VAL A 100 7.94 0.27 -9.66
C VAL A 100 9.07 0.21 -10.69
N LEU A 101 10.06 1.10 -10.63
CA LEU A 101 11.23 1.07 -11.51
C LEU A 101 12.02 -0.23 -11.31
N ILE A 102 12.27 -0.63 -10.06
CA ILE A 102 12.95 -1.89 -9.75
C ILE A 102 12.14 -3.09 -10.24
N GLN A 103 10.82 -3.09 -10.04
CA GLN A 103 9.95 -4.16 -10.58
C GLN A 103 10.00 -4.22 -12.10
N GLY A 104 9.87 -3.08 -12.79
CA GLY A 104 9.90 -3.01 -14.25
C GLY A 104 11.23 -3.47 -14.84
N LEU A 105 12.35 -3.12 -14.21
CA LEU A 105 13.68 -3.59 -14.60
C LEU A 105 13.85 -5.09 -14.38
N ARG A 106 13.36 -5.63 -13.27
CA ARG A 106 13.40 -7.08 -12.97
C ARG A 106 12.55 -7.88 -13.95
N GLN A 107 11.34 -7.42 -14.27
CA GLN A 107 10.46 -8.13 -15.18
C GLN A 107 11.00 -8.17 -16.62
N ARG A 108 11.58 -7.06 -17.10
CA ARG A 108 12.27 -7.04 -18.40
C ARG A 108 13.45 -8.00 -18.49
N ARG A 109 14.05 -8.35 -17.35
CA ARG A 109 15.16 -9.32 -17.28
C ARG A 109 14.66 -10.76 -17.37
N THR A 110 13.51 -11.06 -16.75
CA THR A 110 12.87 -12.38 -16.82
C THR A 110 12.29 -12.68 -18.21
N GLU A 111 11.81 -11.68 -18.94
CA GLU A 111 11.30 -11.88 -20.32
C GLU A 111 12.41 -12.09 -21.37
N ARG A 112 13.70 -11.94 -21.00
CA ARG A 112 14.85 -12.14 -21.89
C ARG A 112 15.61 -13.45 -21.67
N THR A 113 15.14 -14.31 -20.77
CA THR A 113 15.67 -15.65 -20.50
C THR A 113 14.61 -16.68 -20.79
#